data_AF-A0A2E3DMX6-F1
#
_entry.id   AF-A0A2E3DMX6-F1
#
_cell.length_a   1.000
_cell.length_b   1.000
_cell.length_c   1.000
_cell.angle_alpha   90.00
_cell.angle_beta   90.00
_cell.angle_gamma   90.00
#
_symmetry.space_group_name_H-M   'P 1'
#
loop_
_entity.id
_entity.type
_entity.pdbx_description
1 polymer ?
#
loop_
_entity_poly.entity_id
_entity_poly.type
_entity_poly.pdbx_seq_one_letter_code
_entity_poly.pdbx_strand_id
1 'polypeptide(L)'
;MLFYKIYEVVGPIILFPLALILWWSTSQNDITVTFYAVGMPVAVAFLIPYIGIRLLHIWEIRSPHSNKGFRPHHGFMFGSATSVICWIVYKLYLQIPLSDSSWLFPIILGITIGLINFIFDMFAISRGVLVVFNKSYSLGKSAFHISLQYAPIFFASFGIAYGFELQRLINTINDPDSVSSYGRMLISILISPMSTEIFHWIFYGESSLKSYKRLSETN
;
A
#
# COMPACT_ATOMS: atom_id res chain seq x y z
N MET A 1 -21.81 3.97 -7.24
CA MET A 1 -21.37 5.36 -6.95
C MET A 1 -21.64 5.77 -5.50
N LEU A 2 -22.85 5.59 -4.95
CA LEU A 2 -23.15 5.98 -3.56
C LEU A 2 -22.26 5.27 -2.52
N PHE A 3 -22.03 3.96 -2.68
CA PHE A 3 -21.12 3.20 -1.82
C PHE A 3 -19.73 3.86 -1.70
N TYR A 4 -19.09 4.22 -2.83
CA TYR A 4 -17.76 4.84 -2.82
C TYR A 4 -17.73 6.22 -2.18
N LYS A 5 -18.80 7.01 -2.31
CA LYS A 5 -18.92 8.33 -1.67
C LYS A 5 -18.93 8.23 -0.15
N ILE A 6 -19.64 7.22 0.38
CA ILE A 6 -19.73 6.99 1.82
C ILE A 6 -18.45 6.34 2.32
N TYR A 7 -18.02 5.28 1.64
CA TYR A 7 -16.82 4.51 1.97
C TYR A 7 -15.57 5.38 2.06
N GLU A 8 -15.41 6.36 1.16
CA GLU A 8 -14.21 7.19 1.15
C GLU A 8 -14.10 8.17 2.32
N VAL A 9 -15.21 8.55 2.93
CA VAL A 9 -15.25 9.45 4.10
C VAL A 9 -15.33 8.65 5.40
N VAL A 10 -16.26 7.70 5.47
CA VAL A 10 -16.51 6.90 6.68
C VAL A 10 -15.38 5.92 6.95
N GLY A 11 -14.79 5.34 5.90
CA GLY A 11 -13.68 4.41 5.99
C GLY A 11 -12.52 4.93 6.86
N PRO A 12 -11.88 6.07 6.53
CA PRO A 12 -10.78 6.59 7.33
C PRO A 12 -11.20 7.01 8.75
N ILE A 13 -12.42 7.54 8.95
CA ILE A 13 -12.93 7.94 10.27
C ILE A 13 -13.03 6.75 11.22
N ILE A 14 -13.37 5.57 10.70
CA ILE A 14 -13.48 4.34 11.50
C ILE A 14 -12.14 3.62 11.60
N LEU A 15 -11.48 3.41 10.45
CA LEU A 15 -10.31 2.53 10.37
C LEU A 15 -9.07 3.15 10.98
N PHE A 16 -8.87 4.47 10.90
CA PHE A 16 -7.66 5.10 11.46
C PHE A 16 -7.65 5.04 12.99
N PRO A 17 -8.72 5.44 13.71
CA PRO A 17 -8.77 5.25 15.17
C PRO A 17 -8.71 3.78 15.57
N LEU A 18 -9.37 2.88 14.82
CA LEU A 18 -9.31 1.45 15.09
C LEU A 18 -7.87 0.93 14.99
N ALA A 19 -7.14 1.29 13.93
CA ALA A 19 -5.75 0.88 13.75
C ALA A 19 -4.87 1.37 14.92
N LEU A 20 -5.04 2.62 15.36
CA LEU A 20 -4.34 3.17 16.52
C LEU A 20 -4.63 2.38 17.79
N ILE A 21 -5.90 2.08 18.09
CA ILE A 21 -6.30 1.34 19.30
C ILE A 21 -5.72 -0.08 19.29
N LEU A 22 -5.81 -0.78 18.15
CA LEU A 22 -5.32 -2.14 17.99
C LEU A 22 -3.80 -2.21 18.20
N TRP A 23 -3.06 -1.29 17.56
CA TRP A 23 -1.60 -1.27 17.67
C TRP A 23 -1.10 -0.74 19.01
N TRP A 24 -1.74 0.25 19.62
CA TRP A 24 -1.37 0.78 20.93
C TRP A 24 -1.29 -0.29 22.02
N SER A 25 -2.29 -1.17 22.05
CA SER A 25 -2.29 -2.31 23.00
C SER A 25 -1.24 -3.37 22.65
N THR A 26 -0.98 -3.58 21.35
CA THR A 26 -0.06 -4.61 20.86
C THR A 26 1.41 -4.21 21.01
N SER A 27 1.68 -2.90 20.94
CA SER A 27 3.00 -2.29 21.09
C SER A 27 3.39 -2.01 22.54
N GLN A 28 2.65 -2.53 23.54
CA GLN A 28 2.90 -2.24 24.95
C GLN A 28 2.89 -0.74 25.27
N ASN A 29 2.04 0.04 24.58
CA ASN A 29 1.96 1.50 24.68
C ASN A 29 3.20 2.24 24.14
N ASP A 30 4.02 1.60 23.31
CA ASP A 30 5.13 2.28 22.64
C ASP A 30 4.64 3.11 21.46
N ILE A 31 5.00 4.38 21.47
CA ILE A 31 4.53 5.36 20.49
C ILE A 31 5.20 5.18 19.13
N THR A 32 6.47 4.77 19.10
CA THR A 32 7.26 4.60 17.87
C THR A 32 6.74 3.42 17.06
N VAL A 33 6.53 2.27 17.69
CA VAL A 33 5.94 1.08 17.08
C VAL A 33 4.51 1.38 16.61
N THR A 34 3.70 2.03 17.45
CA THR A 34 2.30 2.37 17.09
C THR A 34 2.24 3.30 15.87
N PHE A 35 3.02 4.38 15.87
CA PHE A 35 3.05 5.30 14.74
C PHE A 35 3.70 4.69 13.51
N TYR A 36 4.66 3.79 13.65
CA TYR A 36 5.17 3.07 12.48
C TYR A 36 4.08 2.18 11.89
N ALA A 37 3.43 1.37 12.73
CA ALA A 37 2.43 0.40 12.30
C ALA A 37 1.22 1.05 11.60
N VAL A 38 0.83 2.26 12.01
CA VAL A 38 -0.29 2.98 11.41
C VAL A 38 0.17 4.01 10.38
N GLY A 39 1.16 4.82 10.73
CA GLY A 39 1.62 5.95 9.95
C GLY A 39 2.38 5.56 8.70
N MET A 40 3.17 4.48 8.70
CA MET A 40 3.94 4.08 7.53
C MET A 40 3.03 3.68 6.35
N PRO A 41 2.04 2.77 6.50
CA PRO A 41 1.07 2.50 5.44
C PRO A 41 0.31 3.75 4.96
N VAL A 42 -0.07 4.65 5.88
CA VAL A 42 -0.76 5.91 5.55
C VAL A 42 0.14 6.82 4.71
N ALA A 43 1.40 6.98 5.10
CA ALA A 43 2.39 7.79 4.41
C ALA A 43 2.65 7.26 3.00
N VAL A 44 2.87 5.95 2.84
CA VAL A 44 3.08 5.32 1.52
C VAL A 44 1.85 5.46 0.63
N ALA A 45 0.66 5.24 1.19
CA ALA A 45 -0.61 5.40 0.48
C ALA A 45 -0.95 6.86 0.14
N PHE A 46 -0.24 7.83 0.71
CA PHE A 46 -0.26 9.22 0.27
C PHE A 46 0.79 9.50 -0.80
N LEU A 47 2.04 9.21 -0.48
CA LEU A 47 3.19 9.62 -1.27
C LEU A 47 3.19 8.97 -2.65
N ILE A 48 3.02 7.64 -2.71
CA ILE A 48 3.14 6.92 -3.98
C ILE A 48 1.99 7.25 -4.93
N PRO A 49 0.71 7.24 -4.51
CA PRO A 49 -0.37 7.69 -5.38
C PRO A 49 -0.25 9.15 -5.79
N TYR A 50 0.23 10.03 -4.90
CA TYR A 50 0.46 11.43 -5.25
C TYR A 50 1.50 11.54 -6.39
N ILE A 51 2.66 10.90 -6.26
CA ILE A 51 3.69 10.88 -7.31
C ILE A 51 3.13 10.28 -8.60
N GLY A 52 2.46 9.12 -8.51
CA GLY A 52 1.89 8.42 -9.66
C GLY A 52 0.86 9.24 -10.43
N ILE A 53 0.04 10.03 -9.74
CA ILE A 53 -1.03 10.84 -10.35
C ILE A 53 -0.50 12.20 -10.82
N ARG A 54 0.30 12.89 -10.00
CA ARG A 54 0.69 14.29 -10.21
C ARG A 54 1.95 14.45 -11.04
N LEU A 55 2.92 13.57 -10.86
CA LEU A 55 4.24 13.71 -11.48
C LEU A 55 4.39 12.76 -12.67
N LEU A 56 3.96 11.51 -12.51
CA LEU A 56 4.15 10.48 -13.52
C LEU A 56 2.93 10.27 -14.44
N HIS A 57 1.75 10.73 -14.01
CA HIS A 57 0.48 10.54 -14.72
C HIS A 57 0.17 9.09 -15.10
N ILE A 58 0.64 8.12 -14.30
CA ILE A 58 0.40 6.68 -14.51
C ILE A 58 -0.94 6.23 -13.91
N TRP A 59 -1.50 7.01 -12.99
CA TRP A 59 -2.77 6.72 -12.33
C TRP A 59 -3.73 7.90 -12.36
N GLU A 60 -5.01 7.61 -12.23
CA GLU A 60 -6.06 8.58 -11.98
C GLU A 60 -7.15 7.94 -11.11
N ILE A 61 -7.53 8.63 -10.04
CA ILE A 61 -8.64 8.23 -9.18
C ILE A 61 -9.83 9.14 -9.46
N ARG A 62 -10.89 8.56 -10.03
CA ARG A 62 -12.14 9.24 -10.35
C ARG A 62 -13.07 9.20 -9.14
N SER A 63 -13.37 10.37 -8.56
CA SER A 63 -14.28 10.51 -7.41
C SER A 63 -14.87 11.90 -7.32
N PRO A 64 -16.04 12.07 -6.68
CA PRO A 64 -16.58 13.38 -6.35
C PRO A 64 -15.64 14.23 -5.48
N HIS A 65 -14.84 13.59 -4.63
CA HIS A 65 -13.87 14.26 -3.76
C HIS A 65 -12.43 14.19 -4.30
N SER A 66 -12.23 13.76 -5.55
CA SER A 66 -10.89 13.81 -6.14
C SER A 66 -10.62 15.17 -6.75
N ASN A 67 -9.49 15.76 -6.39
CA ASN A 67 -8.98 16.97 -7.02
C ASN A 67 -7.99 16.52 -8.10
N LYS A 68 -8.26 16.81 -9.38
CA LYS A 68 -7.41 16.42 -10.52
C LYS A 68 -6.98 14.94 -10.46
N GLY A 69 -7.89 14.03 -10.10
CA GLY A 69 -7.58 12.60 -10.03
C GLY A 69 -6.90 12.11 -8.74
N PHE A 70 -6.65 12.96 -7.74
CA PHE A 70 -6.10 12.55 -6.43
C PHE A 70 -7.08 12.81 -5.30
N ARG A 71 -7.16 11.92 -4.32
CA ARG A 71 -8.04 12.04 -3.14
C ARG A 71 -7.21 12.31 -1.87
N PRO A 72 -7.32 13.49 -1.24
CA PRO A 72 -6.51 13.84 -0.06
C PRO A 72 -6.74 13.01 1.21
N HIS A 73 -7.78 12.18 1.28
CA HIS A 73 -8.00 11.25 2.41
C HIS A 73 -7.67 9.79 2.04
N HIS A 74 -7.19 9.54 0.81
CA HIS A 74 -6.92 8.19 0.31
C HIS A 74 -5.90 7.45 1.17
N GLY A 75 -4.82 8.13 1.58
CA GLY A 75 -3.80 7.53 2.42
C GLY A 75 -4.34 7.07 3.77
N PHE A 76 -5.23 7.84 4.40
CA PHE A 76 -5.88 7.42 5.65
C PHE A 76 -6.79 6.21 5.44
N MET A 77 -7.58 6.16 4.36
CA MET A 77 -8.44 5.01 4.12
C MET A 77 -7.60 3.74 3.88
N PHE A 78 -6.74 3.77 2.88
CA PHE A 78 -5.99 2.61 2.41
C PHE A 78 -4.91 2.18 3.43
N GLY A 79 -4.18 3.15 3.98
CA GLY A 79 -3.14 2.90 4.96
C GLY A 79 -3.69 2.33 6.26
N SER A 80 -4.81 2.86 6.77
CA SER A 80 -5.41 2.31 8.00
C SER A 80 -6.01 0.92 7.79
N ALA A 81 -6.66 0.67 6.64
CA ALA A 81 -7.12 -0.68 6.29
C ALA A 81 -5.95 -1.67 6.25
N THR A 82 -4.84 -1.28 5.61
CA THR A 82 -3.60 -2.05 5.54
C THR A 82 -3.02 -2.31 6.94
N SER A 83 -3.03 -1.31 7.82
CA SER A 83 -2.57 -1.43 9.20
C SER A 83 -3.42 -2.39 10.03
N VAL A 84 -4.75 -2.35 9.86
CA VAL A 84 -5.68 -3.31 10.52
C VAL A 84 -5.46 -4.73 9.99
N ILE A 85 -5.31 -4.91 8.68
CA ILE A 85 -4.99 -6.22 8.09
C ILE A 85 -3.65 -6.74 8.64
N CYS A 86 -2.64 -5.86 8.72
CA CYS A 86 -1.35 -6.18 9.30
C CYS A 86 -1.49 -6.64 10.76
N TRP A 87 -2.28 -5.95 11.56
CA TRP A 87 -2.56 -6.33 12.93
C TRP A 87 -3.19 -7.73 13.01
N ILE A 88 -4.20 -8.02 12.18
CA ILE A 88 -4.83 -9.36 12.12
C ILE A 88 -3.80 -10.43 11.78
N VAL A 89 -3.00 -10.21 10.74
CA VAL A 89 -1.94 -11.13 10.32
C VAL A 89 -0.92 -11.34 11.44
N TYR A 90 -0.53 -10.27 12.15
CA TYR A 90 0.41 -10.34 13.27
C TYR A 90 -0.17 -11.15 14.43
N LYS A 91 -1.43 -10.93 14.81
CA LYS A 91 -2.09 -11.71 15.88
C LYS A 91 -2.22 -13.19 15.54
N LEU A 92 -2.50 -13.52 14.28
CA LEU A 92 -2.51 -14.91 13.80
C LEU A 92 -1.11 -15.52 13.79
N TYR A 93 -0.10 -14.76 13.37
CA TYR A 93 1.30 -15.18 13.40
C TYR A 93 1.76 -15.54 14.83
N LEU A 94 1.38 -14.75 15.84
CA LEU A 94 1.72 -15.04 17.25
C LEU A 94 1.12 -16.36 17.78
N GLN A 95 0.13 -16.95 17.09
CA GLN A 95 -0.46 -18.23 17.46
C GLN A 95 0.26 -19.43 16.82
N ILE A 96 1.16 -19.20 15.86
CA ILE A 96 1.88 -20.26 15.17
C ILE A 96 3.03 -20.74 16.06
N PRO A 97 3.14 -22.04 16.37
CA PRO A 97 4.16 -22.60 17.26
C PRO A 97 5.58 -22.63 16.66
N LEU A 98 5.87 -21.79 15.65
CA LEU A 98 7.18 -21.63 15.03
C LEU A 98 7.90 -20.45 15.69
N SER A 99 8.57 -20.72 16.82
CA SER A 99 9.11 -19.70 17.72
C SER A 99 10.18 -18.77 17.14
N ASP A 100 10.84 -19.12 16.02
CA ASP A 100 12.09 -18.44 15.61
C ASP A 100 12.14 -17.94 14.17
N SER A 101 11.05 -17.96 13.41
CA SER A 101 11.08 -17.46 12.03
C SER A 101 10.79 -15.95 11.97
N SER A 102 11.84 -15.14 11.97
CA SER A 102 11.79 -13.68 11.72
C SER A 102 11.37 -13.28 10.30
N TRP A 103 11.11 -14.27 9.43
CA TRP A 103 10.80 -14.09 8.01
C TRP A 103 9.35 -14.45 7.70
N LEU A 104 8.73 -15.26 8.57
CA LEU A 104 7.39 -15.80 8.35
C LEU A 104 6.33 -14.71 8.36
N PHE A 105 6.33 -13.84 9.39
CA PHE A 105 5.37 -12.73 9.47
C PHE A 105 5.47 -11.78 8.26
N PRO A 106 6.66 -11.26 7.88
CA PRO A 106 6.81 -10.41 6.71
C PRO A 106 6.32 -11.06 5.41
N ILE A 107 6.61 -12.35 5.21
CA ILE A 107 6.18 -13.07 3.99
C ILE A 107 4.65 -13.26 3.97
N ILE A 108 4.04 -13.71 5.06
CA ILE A 108 2.58 -13.86 5.15
C ILE A 108 1.89 -12.52 4.95
N LEU A 109 2.42 -11.46 5.57
CA LEU A 109 1.90 -10.10 5.40
C LEU A 109 2.01 -9.66 3.95
N GLY A 110 3.16 -9.85 3.32
CA GLY A 110 3.39 -9.60 1.90
C GLY A 110 2.36 -10.27 1.01
N ILE A 111 2.17 -11.57 1.14
CA ILE A 111 1.20 -12.33 0.34
C ILE A 111 -0.22 -11.80 0.58
N THR A 112 -0.58 -11.54 1.84
CA THR A 112 -1.92 -11.07 2.21
C THR A 112 -2.21 -9.68 1.62
N ILE A 113 -1.30 -8.73 1.81
CA ILE A 113 -1.42 -7.36 1.27
C ILE A 113 -1.37 -7.38 -0.25
N GLY A 114 -0.52 -8.20 -0.84
CA GLY A 114 -0.43 -8.42 -2.29
C GLY A 114 -1.76 -8.87 -2.88
N LEU A 115 -2.35 -9.92 -2.32
CA LEU A 115 -3.59 -10.51 -2.82
C LEU A 115 -4.80 -9.58 -2.62
N ILE A 116 -4.97 -9.04 -1.41
CA ILE A 116 -6.12 -8.19 -1.09
C ILE A 116 -6.13 -6.96 -2.00
N ASN A 117 -4.98 -6.30 -2.17
CA ASN A 117 -4.92 -5.08 -2.96
C ASN A 117 -4.96 -5.34 -4.46
N PHE A 118 -4.45 -6.48 -4.93
CA PHE A 118 -4.66 -6.92 -6.30
C PHE A 118 -6.17 -7.07 -6.62
N ILE A 119 -6.92 -7.76 -5.75
CA ILE A 119 -8.37 -7.93 -5.90
C ILE A 119 -9.08 -6.57 -5.82
N PHE A 120 -8.68 -5.72 -4.87
CA PHE A 120 -9.27 -4.39 -4.72
C PHE A 120 -9.04 -3.51 -5.95
N ASP A 121 -7.83 -3.49 -6.51
CA ASP A 121 -7.50 -2.73 -7.71
C ASP A 121 -8.26 -3.25 -8.93
N MET A 122 -8.35 -4.57 -9.10
CA MET A 122 -9.21 -5.15 -10.14
C MET A 122 -10.65 -4.65 -10.03
N PHE A 123 -11.20 -4.63 -8.81
CA PHE A 123 -12.56 -4.14 -8.57
C PHE A 123 -12.66 -2.63 -8.87
N ALA A 124 -11.74 -1.81 -8.37
CA ALA A 124 -11.73 -0.37 -8.58
C ALA A 124 -11.59 0.01 -10.08
N ILE A 125 -10.74 -0.71 -10.82
CA ILE A 125 -10.54 -0.53 -12.27
C ILE A 125 -11.80 -0.95 -13.03
N SER A 126 -12.40 -2.10 -12.69
CA SER A 126 -13.63 -2.58 -13.35
C SER A 126 -14.82 -1.62 -13.18
N ARG A 127 -14.81 -0.80 -12.12
CA ARG A 127 -15.83 0.21 -11.83
C ARG A 127 -15.48 1.61 -12.34
N GLY A 128 -14.34 1.77 -13.03
CA GLY A 128 -13.86 3.06 -13.53
C GLY A 128 -13.48 4.05 -12.44
N VAL A 129 -13.30 3.58 -11.21
CA VAL A 129 -12.93 4.41 -10.05
C VAL A 129 -11.42 4.66 -10.04
N LEU A 130 -10.64 3.65 -10.41
CA LEU A 130 -9.21 3.72 -10.62
C LEU A 130 -8.92 3.53 -12.12
N VAL A 131 -8.10 4.40 -12.69
CA VAL A 131 -7.56 4.23 -14.04
C VAL A 131 -6.05 4.12 -13.92
N VAL A 132 -5.49 3.09 -14.54
CA VAL A 132 -4.05 2.84 -14.57
C VAL A 132 -3.60 2.86 -16.01
N PHE A 133 -2.82 3.87 -16.38
CA PHE A 133 -2.37 4.12 -17.75
C PHE A 133 -1.15 3.26 -18.12
N ASN A 134 -1.24 1.94 -17.96
CA ASN A 134 -0.21 1.01 -18.42
C ASN A 134 -0.48 0.49 -19.83
N LYS A 135 0.42 -0.35 -20.36
CA LYS A 135 0.27 -0.93 -21.69
C LYS A 135 -1.04 -1.73 -21.84
N SER A 136 -1.43 -2.51 -20.85
CA SER A 136 -2.69 -3.27 -20.88
C SER A 136 -3.92 -2.36 -21.02
N TYR A 137 -3.93 -1.21 -20.35
CA TYR A 137 -4.97 -0.20 -20.51
C TYR A 137 -5.01 0.34 -21.94
N SER A 138 -3.84 0.68 -22.50
CA SER A 138 -3.75 1.21 -23.86
C SER A 138 -4.26 0.25 -24.95
N LEU A 139 -4.20 -1.06 -24.66
CA LEU A 139 -4.68 -2.15 -25.50
C LEU A 139 -6.14 -2.57 -25.20
N GLY A 140 -6.85 -1.83 -24.35
CA GLY A 140 -8.25 -2.15 -24.00
C GLY A 140 -8.42 -3.48 -23.26
N LYS A 141 -7.41 -3.94 -22.52
CA LYS A 141 -7.49 -5.20 -21.76
C LYS A 141 -8.35 -5.05 -20.51
N SER A 142 -8.79 -6.19 -19.97
CA SER A 142 -9.61 -6.26 -18.76
C SER A 142 -8.90 -5.70 -17.51
N ALA A 143 -9.67 -5.34 -16.48
CA ALA A 143 -9.15 -4.94 -15.17
C ALA A 143 -8.14 -5.93 -14.54
N PHE A 144 -8.35 -7.24 -14.71
CA PHE A 144 -7.38 -8.28 -14.29
C PHE A 144 -6.00 -8.04 -14.90
N HIS A 145 -5.91 -8.00 -16.23
CA HIS A 145 -4.67 -7.78 -16.97
C HIS A 145 -4.02 -6.43 -16.63
N ILE A 146 -4.81 -5.37 -16.45
CA ILE A 146 -4.29 -4.05 -16.05
C ILE A 146 -3.65 -4.14 -14.67
N SER A 147 -4.33 -4.72 -13.69
CA SER A 147 -3.84 -4.82 -12.32
C SER A 147 -2.65 -5.78 -12.19
N LEU A 148 -2.67 -6.90 -12.91
CA LEU A 148 -1.63 -7.94 -12.86
C LEU A 148 -0.24 -7.41 -13.23
N GLN A 149 -0.13 -6.38 -14.07
CA GLN A 149 1.17 -5.84 -14.47
C GLN A 149 1.96 -5.22 -13.31
N TYR A 150 1.30 -4.72 -12.26
CA TYR A 150 1.99 -4.02 -11.18
C TYR A 150 1.55 -4.44 -9.78
N ALA A 151 0.24 -4.61 -9.54
CA ALA A 151 -0.33 -4.65 -8.20
C ALA A 151 0.22 -5.80 -7.34
N PRO A 152 0.32 -7.06 -7.81
CA PRO A 152 0.81 -8.15 -6.97
C PRO A 152 2.23 -7.89 -6.45
N ILE A 153 3.14 -7.46 -7.33
CA ILE A 153 4.54 -7.19 -6.96
C ILE A 153 4.64 -5.95 -6.10
N PHE A 154 3.95 -4.87 -6.47
CA PHE A 154 3.95 -3.61 -5.74
C PHE A 154 3.48 -3.81 -4.29
N PHE A 155 2.30 -4.40 -4.11
CA PHE A 155 1.70 -4.56 -2.78
C PHE A 155 2.36 -5.66 -1.96
N ALA A 156 2.80 -6.76 -2.58
CA ALA A 156 3.49 -7.81 -1.83
C ALA A 156 4.86 -7.36 -1.31
N SER A 157 5.67 -6.73 -2.16
CA SER A 157 6.98 -6.20 -1.74
C SER A 157 6.84 -5.11 -0.68
N PHE A 158 5.81 -4.26 -0.76
CA PHE A 158 5.47 -3.32 0.31
C PHE A 158 5.16 -4.06 1.63
N GLY A 159 4.26 -5.05 1.60
CA GLY A 159 3.89 -5.81 2.78
C GLY A 159 5.08 -6.53 3.43
N ILE A 160 6.00 -7.08 2.64
CA ILE A 160 7.24 -7.71 3.12
C ILE A 160 8.15 -6.68 3.80
N ALA A 161 8.47 -5.59 3.10
CA ALA A 161 9.35 -4.53 3.62
C ALA A 161 8.80 -3.90 4.91
N TYR A 162 7.50 -3.59 4.90
CA TYR A 162 6.78 -3.07 6.06
C TYR A 162 6.79 -4.07 7.22
N GLY A 163 6.52 -5.36 6.94
CA GLY A 163 6.50 -6.41 7.95
C GLY A 163 7.86 -6.64 8.62
N PHE A 164 8.95 -6.64 7.85
CA PHE A 164 10.30 -6.79 8.41
C PHE A 164 10.63 -5.66 9.37
N GLU A 165 10.39 -4.41 8.96
CA GLU A 165 10.71 -3.26 9.79
C GLU A 165 9.80 -3.15 11.02
N LEU A 166 8.51 -3.50 10.88
CA LEU A 166 7.59 -3.54 12.01
C LEU A 166 7.99 -4.62 13.03
N GLN A 167 8.31 -5.83 12.56
CA GLN A 167 8.77 -6.90 13.44
C GLN A 167 10.07 -6.52 14.14
N ARG A 168 11.00 -5.89 13.42
CA ARG A 168 12.24 -5.35 13.99
C ARG A 168 11.92 -4.37 15.12
N LEU A 169 11.09 -3.36 14.86
CA LEU A 169 10.72 -2.34 15.86
C LEU A 169 10.05 -2.95 17.10
N ILE A 170 9.16 -3.93 16.91
CA ILE A 170 8.54 -4.65 18.03
C ILE A 170 9.60 -5.40 18.87
N ASN A 171 10.56 -6.05 18.21
CA ASN A 171 11.61 -6.81 18.88
C ASN A 171 12.66 -5.92 19.56
N THR A 172 12.82 -4.68 19.11
CA THR A 172 13.81 -3.72 19.61
C THR A 172 13.17 -2.56 20.39
N ILE A 173 12.00 -2.77 20.99
CA ILE A 173 11.22 -1.70 21.63
C ILE A 173 11.94 -1.02 22.80
N ASN A 174 12.84 -1.76 23.46
CA ASN A 174 13.65 -1.26 24.57
C ASN A 174 15.00 -0.69 24.12
N ASP A 175 15.31 -0.79 22.82
CA ASP A 175 16.57 -0.26 22.29
C ASP A 175 16.43 1.24 22.06
N PRO A 176 17.49 2.04 22.31
CA PRO A 176 17.46 3.46 22.05
C PRO A 176 17.27 3.74 20.56
N ASP A 177 16.43 4.74 20.27
CA ASP A 177 16.24 5.24 18.91
C ASP A 177 17.57 5.67 18.29
N SER A 178 17.72 5.40 17.00
CA SER A 178 18.90 5.80 16.24
C SER A 178 18.51 6.40 14.90
N VAL A 179 19.34 7.33 14.40
CA VAL A 179 19.20 7.88 13.03
C VAL A 179 19.18 6.77 11.98
N SER A 180 19.91 5.68 12.23
CA SER A 180 19.93 4.51 11.37
C SER A 180 18.56 3.83 11.26
N SER A 181 17.78 3.77 12.35
CA SER A 181 16.42 3.22 12.35
C SER A 181 15.49 4.03 11.44
N TYR A 182 15.49 5.35 11.58
CA TYR A 182 14.70 6.24 10.73
C TYR A 182 15.13 6.18 9.25
N GLY A 183 16.44 6.09 8.99
CA GLY A 183 16.96 5.90 7.63
C GLY A 183 16.46 4.62 6.96
N ARG A 184 16.46 3.49 7.68
CA ARG A 184 15.91 2.21 7.18
C ARG A 184 14.42 2.31 6.87
N MET A 185 13.65 2.94 7.74
CA MET A 185 12.22 3.18 7.52
C MET A 185 11.95 3.98 6.24
N LEU A 186 12.74 5.02 5.98
CA LEU A 186 12.59 5.82 4.75
C LEU A 186 12.96 5.02 3.50
N ILE A 187 14.03 4.22 3.56
CA ILE A 187 14.46 3.37 2.44
C ILE A 187 13.41 2.30 2.11
N SER A 188 12.71 1.76 3.12
CA SER A 188 11.71 0.71 2.90
C SER A 188 10.53 1.17 2.04
N ILE A 189 10.23 2.48 1.98
CA ILE A 189 9.25 3.08 1.07
C ILE A 189 9.60 2.80 -0.40
N LEU A 190 10.89 2.76 -0.73
CA LEU A 190 11.37 2.61 -2.10
C LEU A 190 11.36 1.16 -2.59
N ILE A 191 11.35 0.19 -1.68
CA ILE A 191 11.43 -1.24 -2.03
C ILE A 191 10.29 -1.62 -2.98
N SER A 192 9.08 -1.14 -2.72
CA SER A 192 7.92 -1.49 -3.53
C SER A 192 7.96 -0.92 -4.95
N PRO A 193 8.12 0.40 -5.15
CA PRO A 193 8.33 0.97 -6.49
C PRO A 193 9.51 0.35 -7.25
N MET A 194 10.65 0.13 -6.58
CA MET A 194 11.82 -0.48 -7.22
C MET A 194 11.57 -1.92 -7.64
N SER A 195 10.92 -2.72 -6.78
CA SER A 195 10.57 -4.11 -7.10
C SER A 195 9.64 -4.19 -8.30
N THR A 196 8.64 -3.30 -8.36
CA THR A 196 7.73 -3.19 -9.51
C THR A 196 8.46 -2.78 -10.78
N GLU A 197 9.38 -1.82 -10.71
CA GLU A 197 10.16 -1.37 -11.85
C GLU A 197 11.07 -2.48 -12.41
N ILE A 198 11.79 -3.19 -11.52
CA ILE A 198 12.63 -4.33 -11.89
C ILE A 198 11.78 -5.44 -12.54
N PHE A 199 10.64 -5.78 -11.93
CA PHE A 199 9.71 -6.75 -12.50
C PHE A 199 9.25 -6.32 -13.90
N HIS A 200 8.93 -5.04 -14.08
CA HIS A 200 8.48 -4.51 -15.36
C HIS A 200 9.55 -4.62 -16.44
N TRP A 201 10.80 -4.29 -16.13
CA TRP A 201 11.92 -4.45 -17.04
C TRP A 201 12.14 -5.91 -17.45
N ILE A 202 12.10 -6.84 -16.48
CA ILE A 202 12.34 -8.26 -16.74
C ILE A 202 11.24 -8.88 -17.60
N PHE A 203 9.96 -8.60 -17.29
CA PHE A 203 8.84 -9.33 -17.88
C PHE A 203 8.14 -8.59 -19.03
N TYR A 204 8.28 -7.26 -19.11
CA TYR A 204 7.60 -6.46 -20.14
C TYR A 204 8.59 -5.66 -21.02
N GLY A 205 9.88 -5.63 -20.67
CA GLY A 205 10.91 -4.91 -21.43
C GLY A 205 10.70 -3.40 -21.45
N GLU A 206 9.99 -2.85 -20.47
CA GLU A 206 9.70 -1.42 -20.36
C GLU A 206 9.54 -0.99 -18.89
N SER A 207 9.67 0.31 -18.64
CA SER A 207 9.48 0.90 -17.32
C SER A 207 8.01 0.86 -16.88
N SER A 208 7.78 0.52 -15.60
CA SER A 208 6.49 0.63 -14.93
C SER A 208 6.03 2.09 -14.75
N LEU A 209 6.96 3.04 -14.81
CA LEU A 209 6.71 4.48 -14.68
C LEU A 209 6.24 5.11 -16.00
N LYS A 210 6.25 4.36 -17.10
CA LYS A 210 5.79 4.83 -18.40
C LYS A 210 4.26 4.97 -18.40
N SER A 211 3.78 6.19 -18.54
CA SER A 211 2.35 6.46 -18.74
C SER A 211 1.95 6.30 -20.21
N TYR A 212 0.83 5.60 -20.42
CA TYR A 212 0.13 5.46 -21.70
C TYR A 212 -1.12 6.36 -21.77
N LYS A 213 -1.20 7.40 -20.93
CA LYS A 213 -2.27 8.40 -21.01
C LYS A 213 -2.13 9.11 -22.36
N ARG A 214 -3.09 8.91 -23.28
CA ARG A 214 -3.09 9.62 -24.56
C ARG A 214 -3.33 11.10 -24.28
N LEU A 215 -2.49 11.97 -24.86
CA LEU A 215 -2.61 13.43 -24.77
C LEU A 215 -3.89 14.00 -25.41
N SER A 216 -4.81 13.16 -25.90
CA SER A 216 -6.03 13.56 -26.60
C SER A 216 -7.23 13.87 -25.69
N GLU A 217 -7.06 13.86 -24.36
CA GLU A 217 -8.13 14.20 -23.39
C GLU A 217 -7.96 15.60 -22.76
N THR A 218 -7.09 16.45 -23.33
CA THR A 218 -6.95 17.87 -22.96
C THR A 218 -7.60 18.79 -24.00
N ASN A 219 -8.85 18.53 -24.36
CA ASN A 219 -9.72 19.48 -25.05
C ASN A 219 -10.88 19.86 -24.12
#